data_AF-A0A151K1U3-F1
#
_entry.id   AF-A0A151K1U3-F1
#
_cell.length_a   1.000
_cell.length_b   1.000
_cell.length_c   1.000
_cell.angle_alpha   90.00
_cell.angle_beta   90.00
_cell.angle_gamma   90.00
#
_symmetry.space_group_name_H-M   'P 1'
#
loop_
_entity.id
_entity.type
_entity.pdbx_description
1 polymer ?
#
loop_
_entity_poly.entity_id
_entity_poly.type
_entity_poly.pdbx_seq_one_letter_code
_entity_poly.pdbx_strand_id
1 'polypeptide(L)'
;MAEKVILKGVIFCECSEEVCTQRCLNRGASGSGRSDDNEQSLVLRHQTYLKNTLPIIEMYEQQGLVYKVNSMKSPEEVFQDVAEFFPKIGW
;
A
#
# COMPACT_ATOMS: atom_id res chain seq x y z
N MET A 1 2.21 -23.62 16.01
CA MET A 1 0.99 -23.06 15.41
C MET A 1 1.08 -23.38 13.93
N ALA A 2 0.09 -24.06 13.35
CA ALA A 2 0.21 -24.65 12.01
C ALA A 2 0.54 -23.62 10.92
N GLU A 3 1.49 -23.97 10.03
CA GLU A 3 1.73 -23.29 8.75
C GLU A 3 0.50 -23.45 7.85
N LYS A 4 -0.52 -22.60 8.04
CA LYS A 4 -1.72 -22.60 7.19
C LYS A 4 -1.57 -21.73 5.95
N VAL A 5 -0.49 -20.97 5.85
CA VAL A 5 -0.25 -20.00 4.77
C VAL A 5 1.20 -20.07 4.34
N ILE A 6 1.42 -20.19 3.04
CA ILE A 6 2.73 -19.97 2.43
C ILE A 6 2.82 -18.47 2.10
N LEU A 7 3.51 -17.71 2.93
CA LEU A 7 3.80 -16.31 2.64
C LEU A 7 4.87 -16.24 1.54
N LYS A 8 4.50 -15.69 0.38
CA LYS A 8 5.39 -15.56 -0.78
C LYS A 8 6.12 -14.23 -0.84
N GLY A 9 5.50 -13.17 -0.34
CA GLY A 9 6.07 -11.82 -0.31
C GLY A 9 5.02 -10.79 0.11
N VAL A 10 5.49 -9.57 0.38
CA VAL A 10 4.68 -8.39 0.70
C VAL A 10 4.93 -7.37 -0.39
N ILE A 11 3.90 -7.07 -1.19
CA ILE A 11 3.97 -5.98 -2.17
C ILE A 11 3.67 -4.67 -1.44
N PHE A 12 4.63 -3.76 -1.42
CA PHE A 12 4.51 -2.48 -0.74
C PHE A 12 4.44 -1.33 -1.76
N CYS A 13 3.27 -0.70 -1.83
CA CYS A 13 3.03 0.47 -2.67
C CYS A 13 3.55 1.74 -1.98
N GLU A 14 4.70 2.23 -2.41
CA GLU A 14 5.26 3.48 -1.91
C GLU A 14 4.53 4.65 -2.58
N CYS A 15 3.96 5.53 -1.74
CA CYS A 15 3.22 6.71 -2.16
C CYS A 15 3.43 7.80 -1.12
N SER A 16 3.61 9.04 -1.56
CA SER A 16 3.63 10.17 -0.63
C SER A 16 2.26 10.39 0.02
N GLU A 17 2.26 10.94 1.23
CA GLU A 17 1.05 11.32 1.95
C GLU A 17 0.17 12.27 1.12
N GLU A 18 0.80 13.24 0.44
CA GLU A 18 0.13 14.22 -0.41
C GLU A 18 -0.64 13.54 -1.55
N VAL A 19 0.01 12.65 -2.31
CA VAL A 19 -0.64 11.95 -3.43
C VAL A 19 -1.74 11.01 -2.93
N CYS A 20 -1.51 10.30 -1.82
CA CYS A 20 -2.52 9.45 -1.18
C CYS A 20 -3.76 10.25 -0.77
N THR A 21 -3.55 11.41 -0.15
CA THR A 21 -4.61 12.30 0.35
C THR A 21 -5.41 12.86 -0.82
N GLN A 22 -4.74 13.40 -1.84
CA GLN A 22 -5.39 13.95 -3.03
C GLN A 22 -6.26 12.88 -3.74
N ARG A 23 -5.74 11.66 -3.89
CA ARG A 23 -6.50 10.55 -4.50
C ARG A 23 -7.74 10.18 -3.69
N CYS A 24 -7.65 10.16 -2.36
CA CYS A 24 -8.79 9.84 -1.50
C CYS A 24 -9.84 10.96 -1.48
N LEU A 25 -9.43 12.23 -1.47
CA LEU A 25 -10.35 13.36 -1.57
C LEU A 25 -11.08 13.38 -2.91
N ASN A 26 -10.36 13.15 -4.02
CA ASN A 26 -10.97 13.04 -5.35
C ASN A 26 -12.00 11.90 -5.42
N ARG A 27 -11.71 10.76 -4.76
CA ARG A 27 -12.65 9.64 -4.64
C ARG A 27 -13.90 10.04 -3.87
N GLY A 28 -13.76 10.73 -2.73
CA GLY A 28 -14.89 11.26 -1.95
C GLY A 28 -15.75 12.22 -2.77
N ALA A 29 -15.13 13.16 -3.47
CA ALA A 29 -15.80 14.15 -4.32
C ALA A 29 -16.55 13.51 -5.51
N SER A 30 -16.07 12.38 -6.02
CA SER A 30 -16.69 11.65 -7.14
C SER A 30 -17.94 10.85 -6.74
N GLY A 31 -18.44 11.02 -5.51
CA GLY A 31 -19.67 10.37 -5.05
C GLY A 31 -19.47 8.96 -4.52
N SER A 32 -18.30 8.63 -3.96
CA SER A 32 -18.01 7.29 -3.40
C SER A 32 -18.93 6.88 -2.24
N GLY A 33 -19.66 7.84 -1.64
CA GLY A 33 -20.51 7.62 -0.47
C GLY A 33 -19.72 7.32 0.81
N ARG A 34 -18.38 7.47 0.78
CA ARG A 34 -17.52 7.20 1.92
C ARG A 34 -17.48 8.40 2.87
N SER A 35 -17.86 8.17 4.12
CA SER A 35 -17.81 9.21 5.16
C SER A 35 -16.39 9.56 5.60
N ASP A 36 -15.41 8.69 5.33
CA ASP A 36 -14.02 8.82 5.78
C ASP A 36 -13.05 9.43 4.74
N ASP A 37 -13.53 9.75 3.54
CA ASP A 37 -12.75 10.45 2.50
C ASP A 37 -12.81 11.98 2.71
N ASN A 38 -12.41 12.43 3.90
CA ASN A 38 -12.28 13.84 4.27
C ASN A 38 -10.90 14.12 4.89
N GLU A 39 -10.44 15.37 4.86
CA GLU A 39 -9.08 15.76 5.26
C GLU A 39 -8.71 15.28 6.68
N GLN A 40 -9.58 15.53 7.67
CA GLN A 40 -9.34 15.14 9.05
C GLN A 40 -9.18 13.63 9.23
N SER A 41 -10.03 12.85 8.55
CA SER A 41 -9.99 11.39 8.60
C SER A 41 -8.75 10.83 7.91
N LEU A 42 -8.34 11.44 6.79
CA LEU A 42 -7.16 11.01 6.03
C LEU A 42 -5.86 11.26 6.80
N VAL A 43 -5.73 12.39 7.49
CA VAL A 43 -4.58 12.67 8.39
C VAL A 43 -4.48 11.62 9.49
N LEU A 44 -5.59 11.31 10.17
CA LEU A 44 -5.58 10.30 11.24
C LEU A 44 -5.25 8.90 10.70
N ARG A 45 -5.76 8.56 9.51
CA ARG A 45 -5.44 7.30 8.83
C ARG A 45 -3.96 7.21 8.48
N HIS A 46 -3.35 8.28 7.99
CA HIS A 46 -1.92 8.29 7.67
C HIS A 46 -1.06 8.13 8.93
N GLN A 47 -1.35 8.89 10.00
CA GLN A 47 -0.66 8.75 11.28
C GLN A 47 -0.78 7.33 11.86
N THR A 48 -1.97 6.74 11.79
CA THR A 48 -2.22 5.37 12.24
C THR A 48 -1.43 4.35 11.41
N TYR A 49 -1.35 4.57 10.10
CA TYR A 49 -0.57 3.74 9.19
C TYR A 49 0.92 3.76 9.56
N LEU A 50 1.51 4.94 9.73
CA LEU A 50 2.91 5.10 10.13
C LEU A 50 3.20 4.44 11.49
N LYS A 51 2.30 4.64 12.47
CA LYS A 51 2.51 4.12 13.83
C LYS A 51 2.35 2.60 13.93
N ASN A 52 1.33 2.05 13.28
CA ASN A 52 0.90 0.67 13.53
C ASN A 52 1.21 -0.29 12.37
N THR A 53 1.26 0.20 11.13
CA THR A 53 1.42 -0.66 9.94
C THR A 53 2.84 -0.65 9.41
N LEU A 54 3.52 0.51 9.40
CA LEU A 54 4.89 0.61 8.92
C LEU A 54 5.88 -0.34 9.65
N PRO A 55 5.80 -0.54 10.98
CA PRO A 55 6.68 -1.52 11.66
C PRO A 55 6.49 -2.96 11.17
N ILE A 56 5.31 -3.31 10.65
CA ILE A 56 5.04 -4.64 10.07
C ILE A 56 5.78 -4.76 8.73
N ILE A 57 5.79 -3.69 7.93
CA ILE A 57 6.56 -3.64 6.68
C ILE A 57 8.06 -3.73 6.97
N GLU A 58 8.57 -2.98 7.95
CA GLU A 58 9.97 -3.04 8.38
C GLU A 58 10.37 -4.45 8.84
N MET A 59 9.51 -5.13 9.61
CA MET A 59 9.72 -6.51 10.03
C MET A 59 9.85 -7.47 8.83
N TYR A 60 9.02 -7.33 7.79
CA TYR A 60 9.13 -8.15 6.58
C TYR A 60 10.27 -7.73 5.66
N GLU A 61 10.66 -6.46 5.68
CA GLU A 61 11.80 -5.95 4.92
C GLU A 61 13.11 -6.56 5.46
N GLN A 62 13.25 -6.67 6.79
CA GLN A 62 14.36 -7.38 7.42
C GLN A 62 14.44 -8.88 7.05
N GLN A 63 13.32 -9.48 6.64
CA GLN A 63 13.25 -10.87 6.18
C GLN A 63 13.48 -11.00 4.67
N GLY A 64 13.69 -9.90 3.95
CA GLY A 64 13.85 -9.89 2.50
C GLY A 64 12.56 -10.23 1.73
N LEU A 65 11.39 -10.06 2.37
CA LEU A 65 10.08 -10.43 1.81
C LEU A 65 9.33 -9.25 1.19
N VAL A 66 9.85 -8.02 1.27
CA VAL A 66 9.17 -6.82 0.78
C VAL A 66 9.61 -6.47 -0.64
N TYR A 67 8.61 -6.27 -1.52
CA TYR A 67 8.78 -5.85 -2.90
C TYR A 67 8.13 -4.47 -3.06
N LYS A 68 8.96 -3.44 -3.22
CA LYS A 68 8.52 -2.05 -3.26
C LYS A 68 8.18 -1.62 -4.68
N VAL A 69 7.04 -0.96 -4.85
CA VAL A 69 6.64 -0.33 -6.12
C VAL A 69 6.33 1.14 -5.90
N ASN A 70 6.83 1.99 -6.80
CA ASN A 70 6.43 3.39 -6.83
C ASN A 70 5.01 3.50 -7.35
N SER A 71 4.05 3.67 -6.44
CA SER A 71 2.63 3.74 -6.76
C SER A 71 2.15 5.15 -7.14
N MET A 72 3.06 6.12 -7.28
CA MET A 72 2.74 7.46 -7.77
C MET A 72 2.62 7.53 -9.30
N LYS A 73 3.08 6.50 -10.02
CA LYS A 73 2.95 6.36 -11.49
C LYS A 73 1.49 6.10 -11.93
N SER A 74 1.27 5.97 -13.23
CA SER A 74 -0.03 5.55 -13.77
C SER A 74 -0.38 4.11 -13.35
N PRO A 75 -1.67 3.74 -13.26
CA PRO A 75 -2.08 2.38 -12.91
C PRO A 75 -1.45 1.31 -13.80
N GLU A 76 -1.28 1.58 -15.10
CA GLU A 76 -0.68 0.67 -16.07
C GLU A 76 0.80 0.43 -15.79
N GLU A 77 1.55 1.49 -15.49
CA GLU A 77 2.97 1.38 -15.11
C GLU A 77 3.14 0.65 -13.78
N VAL A 78 2.31 0.97 -12.78
CA VAL A 78 2.34 0.29 -11.47
C VAL A 78 2.02 -1.19 -11.64
N PHE A 79 1.04 -1.53 -12.47
CA PHE A 79 0.68 -2.92 -12.75
C PHE A 79 1.85 -3.66 -13.40
N GLN A 80 2.51 -3.05 -14.38
CA GLN A 80 3.66 -3.64 -15.05
C GLN A 80 4.82 -3.88 -14.08
N ASP A 81 5.15 -2.90 -13.24
CA ASP A 81 6.20 -3.03 -12.21
C ASP A 81 5.87 -4.17 -11.23
N VAL A 82 4.62 -4.27 -10.77
CA VAL A 82 4.16 -5.32 -9.85
C VAL A 82 4.21 -6.69 -10.51
N ALA A 83 3.86 -6.80 -11.79
CA ALA A 83 3.90 -8.06 -12.52
C ALA A 83 5.31 -8.69 -12.54
N GLU A 84 6.36 -7.87 -12.54
CA GLU A 84 7.75 -8.34 -12.46
C GLU A 84 8.11 -8.99 -11.11
N PHE A 85 7.29 -8.82 -10.07
CA PHE A 85 7.53 -9.42 -8.76
C PHE A 85 7.04 -10.87 -8.69
N PHE A 86 5.99 -11.22 -9.44
CA PHE A 86 5.33 -12.53 -9.35
C PHE A 86 6.29 -13.71 -9.62
N PRO A 87 7.10 -13.70 -10.69
CA PRO A 87 8.09 -14.76 -10.92
C PRO A 87 9.13 -14.85 -9.80
N LYS A 88 9.49 -13.72 -9.17
CA LYS A 88 10.49 -13.66 -8.09
C LYS A 88 9.96 -14.25 -6.77
N ILE A 89 8.65 -14.18 -6.54
CA ILE A 89 7.99 -14.77 -5.37
C ILE A 89 7.45 -16.19 -5.62
N GLY A 90 7.76 -16.77 -6.78
CA GLY A 90 7.35 -18.13 -7.14
C GLY A 90 5.84 -18.26 -7.37
N TRP A 91 5.26 -17.29 -8.08
CA TRP A 91 3.95 -17.33 -8.72
C TRP A 91 4.09 -17.37 -10.25
#